data_AF-X1SUZ2-F1
#
_entry.id   AF-X1SUZ2-F1
#
_cell.length_a   1.000
_cell.length_b   1.000
_cell.length_c   1.000
_cell.angle_alpha   90.00
_cell.angle_beta   90.00
_cell.angle_gamma   90.00
#
_symmetry.space_group_name_H-M   'P 1'
#
loop_
_entity.id
_entity.type
_entity.pdbx_description
1 polymer ?
#
loop_
_entity_poly.entity_id
_entity_poly.type
_entity_poly.pdbx_seq_one_letter_code
_entity_poly.pdbx_strand_id
1 'polypeptide(L)'
;TEMGMPIAFSGDADFSGMTGNRELFISGVVHKAFVAVDEAGTEAAAATAVIVPGSAPPELPVEVTIDRPFIFLIRDIDTGAILFVGRVLNPAA
;
A
#
# COMPACT_ATOMS: atom_id res chain seq x y z
N THR A 1 -16.59 -13.65 7.88
CA THR A 1 -17.86 -13.73 7.11
C THR A 1 -18.43 -12.38 6.75
N GLU A 2 -18.15 -11.31 7.52
CA GLU A 2 -18.75 -9.98 7.39
C GLU A 2 -18.59 -9.31 6.00
N MET A 3 -17.55 -9.67 5.26
CA MET A 3 -17.31 -9.18 3.89
C MET A 3 -17.98 -10.02 2.78
N GLY A 4 -18.92 -10.91 3.12
CA GLY A 4 -19.79 -11.58 2.15
C GLY A 4 -19.35 -12.94 1.62
N MET A 5 -18.29 -13.56 2.18
CA MET A 5 -17.82 -14.90 1.78
C MET A 5 -17.82 -15.90 2.95
N PRO A 6 -18.99 -16.30 3.49
CA PRO A 6 -19.04 -17.23 4.63
C PRO A 6 -18.91 -18.71 4.25
N ILE A 7 -19.51 -19.12 3.12
CA ILE A 7 -19.60 -20.54 2.72
C ILE A 7 -18.22 -21.16 2.52
N ALA A 8 -17.26 -20.41 1.97
CA ALA A 8 -15.89 -20.88 1.75
C ALA A 8 -15.17 -21.36 3.03
N PHE A 9 -15.63 -20.92 4.21
CA PHE A 9 -15.06 -21.24 5.51
C PHE A 9 -15.93 -22.20 6.35
N SER A 10 -16.97 -22.79 5.76
CA SER A 10 -17.81 -23.80 6.42
C SER A 10 -17.71 -25.15 5.72
N GLY A 11 -18.28 -26.19 6.34
CA GLY A 11 -18.40 -27.51 5.72
C GLY A 11 -19.33 -27.55 4.49
N ASP A 12 -20.02 -26.45 4.18
CA ASP A 12 -20.87 -26.33 2.98
C ASP A 12 -20.08 -25.84 1.75
N ALA A 13 -18.77 -25.60 1.90
CA ALA A 13 -17.91 -25.18 0.79
C ALA A 13 -17.90 -26.22 -0.35
N ASP A 14 -18.03 -25.75 -1.58
CA ASP A 14 -17.88 -26.59 -2.77
C ASP A 14 -16.58 -26.25 -3.50
N PHE A 15 -15.49 -26.90 -3.06
CA PHE A 15 -14.20 -26.91 -3.75
C PHE A 15 -13.98 -28.20 -4.54
N SER A 16 -15.06 -28.87 -4.99
CA SER A 16 -14.95 -30.12 -5.76
C SER A 16 -14.20 -29.99 -7.08
N GLY A 17 -14.09 -28.76 -7.62
CA GLY A 17 -13.21 -28.48 -8.77
C GLY A 17 -11.72 -28.68 -8.49
N MET A 18 -11.30 -28.76 -7.22
CA MET A 18 -9.90 -29.02 -6.82
C MET A 18 -9.64 -30.50 -6.51
N THR A 19 -10.57 -31.18 -5.82
CA THR A 19 -10.35 -32.52 -5.25
C THR A 19 -11.30 -33.60 -5.77
N GLY A 20 -12.37 -33.23 -6.47
CA GLY A 20 -13.44 -34.14 -6.91
C GLY A 20 -14.47 -34.50 -5.83
N ASN A 21 -14.34 -33.97 -4.61
CA ASN A 21 -15.30 -34.15 -3.50
C ASN A 21 -15.57 -32.84 -2.75
N ARG A 22 -16.49 -32.85 -1.76
CA ARG A 22 -16.92 -31.66 -1.00
C ARG A 22 -16.44 -31.65 0.46
N GLU A 23 -15.28 -32.23 0.71
CA GLU A 23 -14.72 -32.32 2.06
C GLU A 23 -13.71 -31.21 2.38
N LEU A 24 -13.37 -30.40 1.36
CA LEU A 24 -12.42 -29.29 1.48
C LEU A 24 -13.15 -27.99 1.83
N PHE A 25 -12.60 -27.24 2.79
CA PHE A 25 -13.03 -25.88 3.12
C PHE A 25 -11.84 -25.06 3.65
N ILE A 26 -11.98 -23.74 3.71
CA ILE A 26 -10.94 -22.84 4.22
C ILE A 26 -11.04 -22.78 5.75
N SER A 27 -10.05 -23.29 6.47
CA SER A 27 -9.98 -23.18 7.93
C SER A 27 -9.45 -21.83 8.42
N GLY A 28 -8.63 -21.16 7.61
CA GLY A 28 -8.08 -19.84 7.88
C GLY A 28 -7.26 -19.32 6.71
N VAL A 29 -7.09 -18.00 6.65
CA VAL A 29 -6.23 -17.33 5.66
C VAL A 29 -5.23 -16.49 6.42
N VAL A 30 -3.95 -16.67 6.12
CA VAL A 30 -2.86 -15.90 6.72
C VAL A 30 -2.29 -14.96 5.66
N HIS A 31 -2.29 -13.66 5.95
CA HIS A 31 -1.68 -12.64 5.11
C HIS A 31 -0.69 -11.83 5.96
N LYS A 32 0.55 -11.71 5.49
CA LYS A 32 1.60 -10.90 6.12
C LYS A 32 2.25 -10.02 5.05
N ALA A 33 2.31 -8.73 5.31
CA ALA A 33 2.95 -7.74 4.46
C ALA A 33 4.03 -6.99 5.24
N PHE A 34 5.06 -6.53 4.55
CA PHE A 34 6.15 -5.73 5.10
C PHE A 34 6.49 -4.61 4.12
N VAL A 35 6.65 -3.39 4.64
CA VAL A 35 7.04 -2.21 3.87
C VAL A 35 8.22 -1.58 4.60
N ALA A 36 9.33 -1.39 3.90
CA ALA A 36 10.47 -0.61 4.35
C ALA A 36 10.57 0.65 3.49
N VAL A 37 10.90 1.76 4.13
CA VAL A 37 11.15 3.05 3.47
C VAL A 37 12.53 3.51 3.92
N ASP A 38 13.38 3.79 2.95
CA ASP A 38 14.70 4.38 3.14
C ASP A 38 14.95 5.45 2.06
N GLU A 39 16.08 6.14 2.17
CA GLU A 39 16.48 7.20 1.25
C GLU A 39 16.79 6.68 -0.17
N ALA A 40 17.06 5.38 -0.32
CA ALA A 40 17.34 4.76 -1.61
C ALA A 40 16.07 4.32 -2.35
N GLY A 41 14.98 4.05 -1.63
CA GLY A 41 13.72 3.53 -2.15
C GLY A 41 12.81 4.56 -2.82
N THR A 42 13.14 5.85 -2.69
CA THR A 42 12.47 6.96 -3.39
C THR A 42 13.53 7.99 -3.71
N GLU A 43 14.30 7.71 -4.77
CA GLU A 43 15.45 8.49 -5.22
C GLU A 43 15.19 10.00 -5.06
N ALA A 44 16.07 10.65 -4.31
CA ALA A 44 16.07 12.06 -3.92
C ALA A 44 16.13 13.00 -5.15
N ALA A 45 15.11 12.95 -5.98
CA ALA A 45 15.08 13.56 -7.29
C ALA A 45 14.79 15.06 -7.16
N ALA A 46 15.82 15.82 -7.53
CA ALA A 46 15.78 17.19 -8.04
C ALA A 46 15.54 18.33 -7.03
N ALA A 47 16.56 18.62 -6.22
CA ALA A 47 16.83 19.98 -5.75
C ALA A 47 18.09 20.55 -6.44
N THR A 48 18.10 20.66 -7.77
CA THR A 48 19.07 21.50 -8.49
C THR A 48 18.34 22.67 -9.12
N ALA A 49 18.32 23.81 -8.41
CA ALA A 49 17.81 25.07 -8.96
C ALA A 49 18.97 25.86 -9.57
N VAL A 50 18.89 26.18 -10.86
CA VAL A 50 19.74 27.19 -11.51
C VAL A 50 19.08 28.55 -11.31
N ILE A 51 19.62 29.37 -10.41
CA ILE A 51 19.11 30.72 -10.16
C ILE A 51 19.79 31.69 -11.15
N VAL A 52 19.02 32.25 -12.09
CA VAL A 52 19.49 33.31 -12.99
C VAL A 52 19.20 34.68 -12.36
N PRO A 53 20.20 35.57 -12.19
CA PRO A 53 19.97 36.91 -11.65
C PRO A 53 19.02 37.70 -12.55
N GLY A 54 17.92 38.24 -12.00
CA GLY A 54 16.95 39.09 -12.73
C GLY A 54 15.62 38.42 -13.09
N SER A 55 15.40 37.15 -12.73
CA SER A 55 14.08 36.51 -12.80
C SER A 55 13.21 36.89 -11.59
N ALA A 56 11.88 36.84 -11.74
CA ALA A 56 10.95 37.01 -10.62
C ALA A 56 11.32 36.04 -9.48
N PRO A 57 11.12 36.40 -8.20
CA PRO A 57 11.39 35.48 -7.11
C PRO A 57 10.67 34.16 -7.40
N PRO A 58 11.38 33.02 -7.40
CA PRO A 58 10.74 31.74 -7.62
C PRO A 58 9.62 31.58 -6.60
N GLU A 59 8.49 31.00 -7.03
CA GLU A 59 7.44 30.62 -6.10
C GLU A 59 8.07 29.77 -4.98
N LEU A 60 7.79 30.14 -3.73
CA LEU A 60 8.33 29.41 -2.59
C LEU A 60 7.88 27.95 -2.69
N PRO A 61 8.78 26.97 -2.51
CA PRO A 61 8.40 25.57 -2.49
C PRO A 61 7.30 25.32 -1.47
N VAL A 62 6.35 24.45 -1.82
CA VAL A 62 5.36 23.97 -0.84
C VAL A 62 6.08 23.02 0.11
N GLU A 63 6.23 23.43 1.37
CA GLU A 63 6.77 22.57 2.41
C GLU A 63 5.73 21.53 2.86
N VAL A 64 6.10 20.26 2.81
CA VAL A 64 5.28 19.14 3.27
C VAL A 64 6.00 18.39 4.38
N THR A 65 5.53 18.59 5.61
CA THR A 65 6.07 17.92 6.80
C THR A 65 5.12 16.80 7.24
N ILE A 66 5.64 15.56 7.24
CA ILE A 66 4.93 14.35 7.70
C ILE A 66 5.47 13.94 9.08
N ASP A 67 5.05 14.66 10.12
CA ASP A 67 5.49 14.52 11.52
C ASP A 67 4.40 13.97 12.46
N ARG A 68 3.32 13.42 11.89
CA ARG A 68 2.15 12.91 12.60
C ARG A 68 1.55 11.71 11.87
N PRO A 69 0.62 10.95 12.47
CA PRO A 69 0.03 9.78 11.82
C PRO A 69 -0.49 10.06 10.42
N PHE A 70 -0.16 9.17 9.48
CA PHE A 70 -0.51 9.32 8.06
C PHE A 70 -0.90 8.00 7.42
N ILE A 71 -1.53 8.08 6.25
CA ILE A 71 -1.88 6.95 5.41
C ILE A 71 -0.97 6.98 4.18
N PHE A 72 -0.56 5.81 3.70
CA PHE A 72 0.18 5.68 2.45
C PHE A 72 -0.48 4.66 1.53
N LEU A 73 -0.23 4.83 0.23
CA LEU A 73 -0.58 3.88 -0.81
C LEU A 73 0.65 3.66 -1.70
N ILE A 74 0.95 2.41 -2.00
CA ILE A 74 1.84 2.05 -3.11
C ILE A 74 0.91 1.55 -4.20
N ARG A 75 0.90 2.24 -5.34
CA ARG A 75 0.00 1.92 -6.45
C ARG A 75 0.75 1.81 -7.75
N ASP A 76 0.24 0.94 -8.61
CA ASP A 76 0.59 0.95 -10.01
C ASP A 76 -0.11 2.13 -10.70
N ILE A 77 0.63 2.89 -11.51
CA ILE A 77 0.11 4.12 -12.13
C ILE A 77 -0.75 3.77 -13.35
N ASP A 78 -0.31 2.80 -14.16
CA ASP A 78 -0.95 2.46 -15.44
C ASP A 78 -2.30 1.77 -15.25
N THR A 79 -2.37 0.82 -14.32
CA THR A 79 -3.60 0.06 -14.01
C THR A 79 -4.44 0.71 -12.90
N GLY A 80 -3.82 1.57 -12.08
CA GLY A 80 -4.42 2.13 -10.88
C GLY A 80 -4.58 1.16 -9.73
N ALA A 81 -4.01 -0.05 -9.82
CA ALA A 81 -4.10 -1.05 -8.76
C ALA A 81 -3.39 -0.58 -7.48
N ILE A 82 -4.04 -0.77 -6.34
CA ILE A 82 -3.43 -0.52 -5.02
C ILE A 82 -2.66 -1.78 -4.63
N LEU A 83 -1.33 -1.68 -4.60
CA LEU A 83 -0.42 -2.76 -4.24
C LEU A 83 -0.27 -2.87 -2.73
N PHE A 84 -0.17 -1.72 -2.05
CA PHE A 84 -0.16 -1.63 -0.58
C PHE A 84 -1.00 -0.44 -0.13
N VAL A 85 -1.70 -0.62 0.99
CA VAL A 85 -2.37 0.45 1.71
C VAL A 85 -2.10 0.25 3.19
N GLY A 86 -1.75 1.33 3.88
CA GLY A 86 -1.41 1.25 5.29
C GLY A 86 -1.50 2.58 6.00
N ARG A 87 -1.47 2.52 7.33
CA ARG A 87 -1.36 3.69 8.20
C ARG A 87 -0.10 3.57 9.05
N VAL A 88 0.64 4.67 9.15
CA VAL A 88 1.77 4.79 10.07
C VAL A 88 1.28 5.60 11.26
N LEU A 89 1.20 4.97 12.43
CA LEU A 89 0.83 5.63 13.69
C LEU A 89 2.07 6.08 14.46
N ASN A 90 3.11 5.26 14.46
CA ASN A 90 4.42 5.55 15.03
C ASN A 90 5.50 4.89 14.15
N PRO A 91 6.37 5.65 13.47
CA PRO A 91 7.42 5.11 12.62
C PRO A 91 8.62 4.53 13.41
N ALA A 92 8.70 4.77 14.72
CA ALA A 92 9.76 4.27 15.60
C ALA A 92 9.36 3.04 16.43
N ALA A 93 8.15 2.50 16.22
CA ALA A 93 7.62 1.35 16.95
C ALA A 93 8.15 0.00 16.45
#